data_AF-A0A3M1CK78-F1
#
_entry.id   AF-A0A3M1CK78-F1
#
_cell.length_a   1.000
_cell.length_b   1.000
_cell.length_c   1.000
_cell.angle_alpha   90.00
_cell.angle_beta   90.00
_cell.angle_gamma   90.00
#
_symmetry.space_group_name_H-M   'P 1'
#
loop_
_entity.id
_entity.type
_entity.pdbx_description
1 polymer ?
#
loop_
_entity_poly.entity_id
_entity_poly.type
_entity_poly.pdbx_seq_one_letter_code
_entity_poly.pdbx_strand_id
1 'polypeptide(L)'
;MGARHRKGEPGRDVAVRAVGGHSGDDDPVDIGAVVLVRDLQTSTEDRRPGATMHPSTLLLPMFVAACDLPGGQDEVWAPHCDEIRTPLDAAEVSPLGFSADDLLVGVGTHAEASLVWTDDGATTRLSVDLSPGAEVYFVDLEEAPVPDDADAVLDIAVICDDYLEVAAGLSLSTDDGLLDDDFDAVLTASTVDAAAFSVDAEPADFAHPEIFDPFATGDYDDEGVALYGEVSAGGQTSGSLYFETEGTDGDTAWAASELVAEWGAVE
;
A
#
# COMPACT_ATOMS: atom_id res chain seq x y z
N MET A 1 -0.55 8.79 -44.55
CA MET A 1 -0.52 9.53 -43.26
C MET A 1 -1.87 9.32 -42.60
N GLY A 2 -1.90 8.48 -41.57
CA GLY A 2 -3.11 8.18 -40.81
C GLY A 2 -2.69 7.52 -39.50
N ALA A 3 -2.54 8.34 -38.47
CA ALA A 3 -2.28 7.87 -37.11
C ALA A 3 -3.58 7.33 -36.53
N ARG A 4 -3.56 6.12 -35.99
CA ARG A 4 -4.65 5.57 -35.16
C ARG A 4 -4.26 5.77 -33.71
N HIS A 5 -4.96 6.65 -33.00
CA HIS A 5 -5.01 6.62 -31.55
C HIS A 5 -5.74 5.35 -31.12
N ARG A 6 -5.08 4.51 -30.32
CA ARG A 6 -5.77 3.54 -29.47
C ARG A 6 -6.15 4.26 -28.18
N LYS A 7 -7.40 4.07 -27.78
CA LYS A 7 -7.98 4.54 -26.53
C LYS A 7 -7.69 3.44 -25.52
N GLY A 8 -6.91 3.72 -24.48
CA GLY A 8 -6.72 2.80 -23.35
C GLY A 8 -8.02 2.67 -22.57
N GLU A 9 -8.35 1.45 -22.15
CA GLU A 9 -9.37 1.20 -21.12
C GLU A 9 -8.77 1.54 -19.75
N PRO A 10 -9.56 2.06 -18.80
CA PRO A 10 -9.08 2.29 -17.44
C PRO A 10 -8.78 0.94 -16.77
N GLY A 11 -7.57 0.80 -16.23
CA GLY A 11 -7.21 -0.27 -15.31
C GLY A 11 -8.10 -0.23 -14.07
N ARG A 12 -8.35 -1.39 -13.49
CA ARG A 12 -8.97 -1.51 -12.16
C ARG A 12 -7.83 -1.46 -11.15
N ASP A 13 -7.71 -0.34 -10.46
CA ASP A 13 -6.78 -0.20 -9.35
C ASP A 13 -7.31 -1.01 -8.16
N VAL A 14 -6.45 -1.86 -7.59
CA VAL A 14 -6.75 -2.63 -6.37
C VAL A 14 -6.08 -1.90 -5.22
N ALA A 15 -6.86 -1.15 -4.44
CA ALA A 15 -6.36 -0.48 -3.25
C ALA A 15 -5.96 -1.53 -2.19
N VAL A 16 -4.72 -1.46 -1.71
CA VAL A 16 -4.23 -2.21 -0.56
C VAL A 16 -4.59 -1.41 0.70
N ARG A 17 -5.28 -2.03 1.65
CA ARG A 17 -5.77 -1.35 2.86
C ARG A 17 -5.18 -1.95 4.12
N ALA A 18 -4.57 -1.10 4.95
CA ALA A 18 -4.24 -1.44 6.33
C ALA A 18 -5.52 -1.46 7.18
N VAL A 19 -5.74 -2.55 7.94
CA VAL A 19 -6.88 -2.69 8.85
C VAL A 19 -6.34 -2.77 10.27
N GLY A 20 -6.55 -1.71 11.06
CA GLY A 20 -6.26 -1.68 12.48
C GLY A 20 -7.38 -2.38 13.28
N GLY A 21 -7.11 -3.55 13.85
CA GLY A 21 -8.05 -4.26 14.70
C GLY A 21 -7.91 -3.87 16.18
N HIS A 22 -9.00 -3.45 16.83
CA HIS A 22 -9.03 -3.15 18.27
C HIS A 22 -9.51 -4.37 19.07
N SER A 23 -8.59 -5.10 19.71
CA SER A 23 -8.92 -6.12 20.73
C SER A 23 -8.78 -5.51 22.13
N GLY A 24 -9.86 -5.50 22.90
CA GLY A 24 -9.95 -4.85 24.22
C GLY A 24 -9.23 -5.55 25.38
N ASP A 25 -7.98 -5.97 25.21
CA ASP A 25 -7.10 -6.43 26.29
C ASP A 25 -5.73 -5.73 26.18
N ASP A 26 -5.18 -5.27 27.32
CA ASP A 26 -3.94 -4.47 27.48
C ASP A 26 -2.64 -5.22 27.06
N ASP A 27 -2.61 -5.88 25.91
CA ASP A 27 -1.39 -6.41 25.28
C ASP A 27 -1.01 -5.52 24.07
N PRO A 28 0.27 -5.18 23.87
CA PRO A 28 0.71 -4.48 22.66
C PRO A 28 0.43 -5.38 21.45
N VAL A 29 -0.51 -4.95 20.60
CA VAL A 29 -0.87 -5.64 19.37
C VAL A 29 0.27 -5.48 18.37
N ASP A 30 0.84 -6.60 17.95
CA ASP A 30 1.73 -6.68 16.79
C ASP A 30 0.82 -6.58 15.54
N ILE A 31 0.68 -5.36 14.99
CA ILE A 31 -0.15 -5.10 13.82
C ILE A 31 0.60 -5.60 12.59
N GLY A 32 0.35 -6.85 12.22
CA GLY A 32 0.83 -7.40 10.95
C GLY A 32 0.08 -6.76 9.80
N ALA A 33 0.78 -5.97 8.97
CA ALA A 33 0.29 -5.60 7.65
C ALA A 33 0.00 -6.89 6.86
N VAL A 34 -1.26 -7.15 6.53
CA VAL A 34 -1.62 -8.22 5.60
C VAL A 34 -1.37 -7.70 4.19
N VAL A 35 -0.12 -7.82 3.74
CA VAL A 35 0.20 -7.69 2.32
C VAL A 35 -0.41 -8.90 1.63
N LEU A 36 -1.43 -8.68 0.80
CA LEU A 36 -1.85 -9.68 -0.19
C LEU A 36 -0.75 -9.74 -1.25
N VAL A 37 0.33 -10.45 -0.92
CA VAL A 37 1.31 -10.91 -1.90
C VAL A 37 0.57 -11.90 -2.77
N ARG A 38 0.13 -11.46 -3.94
CA ARG A 38 -0.17 -12.39 -5.04
C ARG A 38 1.13 -13.15 -5.27
N ASP A 39 1.12 -14.46 -5.07
CA ASP A 39 2.29 -15.36 -5.16
C ASP A 39 3.17 -15.04 -6.39
N LEU A 40 4.15 -14.16 -6.22
CA LEU A 40 5.28 -14.00 -7.11
C LEU A 40 6.29 -15.03 -6.63
N GLN A 41 6.30 -16.19 -7.31
CA GLN A 41 7.33 -17.19 -7.06
C GLN A 41 8.70 -16.61 -7.40
N THR A 42 9.42 -16.13 -6.39
CA THR A 42 10.84 -15.80 -6.51
C THR A 42 11.63 -17.09 -6.65
N SER A 43 12.02 -17.45 -7.87
CA SER A 43 13.01 -18.49 -8.11
C SER A 43 14.39 -18.00 -7.64
N THR A 44 14.81 -18.42 -6.45
CA THR A 44 16.16 -18.15 -5.93
C THR A 44 17.18 -19.05 -6.64
N GLU A 45 17.76 -18.60 -7.76
CA GLU A 45 18.97 -19.22 -8.30
C GLU A 45 20.20 -18.77 -7.49
N ASP A 46 20.69 -19.71 -6.66
CA ASP A 46 21.91 -19.66 -5.87
C ASP A 46 23.16 -19.43 -6.77
N ARG A 47 23.63 -18.18 -6.88
CA ARG A 47 24.97 -17.85 -7.40
C ARG A 47 25.97 -17.75 -6.24
N ARG A 48 26.71 -18.83 -5.99
CA ARG A 48 28.03 -18.76 -5.33
C ARG A 48 29.18 -18.97 -6.33
N PRO A 49 30.34 -18.30 -6.11
CA PRO A 49 31.47 -18.37 -7.02
C PRO A 49 32.45 -19.52 -6.68
N GLY A 50 32.82 -20.27 -7.72
CA GLY A 50 34.17 -20.79 -7.98
C GLY A 50 34.82 -21.77 -6.99
N ALA A 51 34.78 -23.08 -7.31
CA ALA A 51 35.89 -24.00 -7.02
C ALA A 51 35.91 -25.23 -7.96
N THR A 52 36.97 -25.31 -8.76
CA THR A 52 37.68 -26.49 -9.33
C THR A 52 36.98 -27.86 -9.48
N MET A 53 36.81 -28.24 -10.76
CA MET A 53 36.87 -29.57 -11.41
C MET A 53 37.01 -30.85 -10.57
N HIS A 54 36.01 -31.71 -10.69
CA HIS A 54 36.18 -33.17 -10.87
C HIS A 54 35.14 -33.71 -11.88
N PRO A 55 35.51 -34.64 -12.78
CA PRO A 55 34.59 -35.23 -13.74
C PRO A 55 33.83 -36.39 -13.09
N SER A 56 32.52 -36.25 -12.92
CA SER A 56 31.63 -37.37 -12.61
C SER A 56 30.46 -37.30 -13.57
N THR A 57 30.57 -38.08 -14.64
CA THR A 57 29.54 -38.27 -15.66
C THR A 57 28.39 -39.07 -15.05
N LEU A 58 27.42 -38.37 -14.47
CA LEU A 58 26.10 -38.89 -14.16
C LEU A 58 25.10 -38.26 -15.14
N LEU A 59 24.67 -39.07 -16.10
CA LEU A 59 23.47 -38.83 -16.90
C LEU A 59 22.26 -38.78 -15.96
N LEU A 60 21.77 -37.57 -15.67
CA LEU A 60 20.42 -37.38 -15.13
C LEU A 60 19.48 -36.92 -16.26
N PRO A 61 18.28 -37.53 -16.38
CA PRO A 61 17.27 -37.11 -17.34
C PRO A 61 16.77 -35.72 -16.97
N MET A 62 16.85 -34.78 -17.92
CA MET A 62 16.07 -33.54 -17.87
C MET A 62 14.59 -33.90 -17.96
N PHE A 63 13.90 -33.87 -16.82
CA PHE A 63 12.46 -33.66 -16.81
C PHE A 63 12.24 -32.15 -16.91
N VAL A 64 11.96 -31.69 -18.12
CA VAL A 64 11.33 -30.38 -18.33
C VAL A 64 9.90 -30.56 -17.82
N ALA A 65 9.66 -30.22 -16.56
CA ALA A 65 8.32 -30.01 -16.05
C ALA A 65 7.85 -28.67 -16.61
N ALA A 66 7.30 -28.70 -17.83
CA ALA A 66 6.37 -27.68 -18.26
C ALA A 66 5.18 -27.79 -17.30
N CYS A 67 5.04 -26.83 -16.38
CA CYS A 67 3.79 -26.59 -15.66
C CYS A 67 2.80 -26.02 -16.67
N ASP A 68 2.30 -26.90 -17.54
CA ASP A 68 1.09 -26.71 -18.31
C ASP A 68 -0.04 -26.77 -17.26
N LEU A 69 -0.39 -25.62 -16.66
CA LEU A 69 -1.59 -25.51 -15.83
C LEU A 69 -2.76 -25.80 -16.78
N PRO A 70 -3.47 -26.93 -16.62
CA PRO A 70 -4.56 -27.26 -17.52
C PRO A 70 -5.62 -26.17 -17.39
N GLY A 71 -5.83 -25.43 -18.47
CA GLY A 71 -6.83 -24.39 -18.57
C GLY A 71 -8.24 -24.95 -18.35
N GLY A 72 -8.70 -24.85 -17.11
CA GLY A 72 -10.07 -24.51 -16.76
C GLY A 72 -9.96 -23.25 -15.92
N GLN A 73 -10.49 -22.12 -16.39
CA GLN A 73 -10.74 -20.98 -15.51
C GLN A 73 -11.97 -21.35 -14.68
N ASP A 74 -11.82 -22.28 -13.75
CA ASP A 74 -12.79 -22.41 -12.68
C ASP A 74 -12.64 -21.10 -11.90
N GLU A 75 -13.67 -20.25 -11.94
CA GLU A 75 -13.65 -18.94 -11.29
C GLU A 75 -13.60 -19.17 -9.78
N VAL A 76 -12.39 -19.19 -9.23
CA VAL A 76 -12.18 -19.23 -7.78
C VAL A 76 -12.67 -17.91 -7.23
N TRP A 77 -13.74 -17.95 -6.45
CA TRP A 77 -14.31 -16.77 -5.81
C TRP A 77 -13.55 -16.48 -4.51
N ALA A 78 -13.11 -15.23 -4.38
CA ALA A 78 -12.50 -14.71 -3.16
C ALA A 78 -13.51 -13.81 -2.44
N PRO A 79 -13.76 -14.06 -1.13
CA PRO A 79 -14.48 -13.10 -0.28
C PRO A 79 -13.89 -11.69 -0.40
N HIS A 80 -14.77 -10.68 -0.43
CA HIS A 80 -14.43 -9.25 -0.48
C HIS A 80 -15.57 -8.41 0.11
N CYS A 81 -15.32 -7.13 0.36
CA CYS A 81 -16.36 -6.18 0.79
C CYS A 81 -16.86 -5.37 -0.42
N ASP A 82 -18.17 -5.25 -0.54
CA ASP A 82 -18.82 -4.25 -1.37
C ASP A 82 -18.86 -2.92 -0.61
N GLU A 83 -18.57 -1.81 -1.30
CA GLU A 83 -18.55 -0.47 -0.69
C GLU A 83 -19.77 0.36 -1.07
N ILE A 84 -20.39 1.00 -0.08
CA ILE A 84 -21.44 2.01 -0.29
C ILE A 84 -20.98 3.34 0.31
N ARG A 85 -20.68 4.31 -0.56
CA ARG A 85 -20.21 5.64 -0.16
C ARG A 85 -21.38 6.61 -0.02
N THR A 86 -21.55 7.17 1.17
CA THR A 86 -22.55 8.20 1.47
C THR A 86 -21.85 9.54 1.76
N PRO A 87 -22.04 10.58 0.95
CA PRO A 87 -21.42 11.89 1.21
C PRO A 87 -21.99 12.51 2.48
N LEU A 88 -21.12 13.15 3.26
CA LEU A 88 -21.45 13.86 4.50
C LEU A 88 -20.90 15.29 4.46
N ASP A 89 -21.53 16.20 5.22
CA ASP A 89 -20.87 17.47 5.56
C ASP A 89 -19.78 17.23 6.63
N ALA A 90 -18.72 18.03 6.66
CA ALA A 90 -17.58 17.82 7.59
C ALA A 90 -17.97 17.83 9.08
N ALA A 91 -19.00 18.60 9.45
CA ALA A 91 -19.52 18.68 10.81
C ALA A 91 -20.68 17.69 11.08
N GLU A 92 -21.07 16.89 10.09
CA GLU A 92 -22.11 15.86 10.25
C GLU A 92 -21.54 14.64 10.97
N VAL A 93 -22.25 14.19 12.01
CA VAL A 93 -21.86 13.02 12.78
C VAL A 93 -22.25 11.77 11.99
N SER A 94 -21.25 10.95 11.66
CA SER A 94 -21.45 9.69 10.94
C SER A 94 -22.12 8.61 11.81
N PRO A 95 -22.56 7.49 11.22
CA PRO A 95 -23.00 6.31 11.98
C PRO A 95 -21.98 5.77 12.99
N LEU A 96 -20.68 6.04 12.80
CA LEU A 96 -19.61 5.69 13.75
C LEU A 96 -19.61 6.56 15.02
N GLY A 97 -20.41 7.62 15.06
CA GLY A 97 -20.60 8.47 16.25
C GLY A 97 -19.65 9.67 16.33
N PHE A 98 -18.90 9.97 15.26
CA PHE A 98 -18.05 11.17 15.16
C PHE A 98 -18.13 11.80 13.76
N SER A 99 -17.78 13.09 13.66
CA SER A 99 -17.70 13.86 12.41
C SER A 99 -16.24 13.98 11.92
N ALA A 100 -16.04 14.45 10.68
CA ALA A 100 -14.68 14.71 10.18
C ALA A 100 -13.98 15.83 10.95
N ASP A 101 -14.73 16.86 11.37
CA ASP A 101 -14.21 17.92 12.24
C ASP A 101 -13.73 17.35 13.59
N ASP A 102 -14.49 16.42 14.19
CA ASP A 102 -14.10 15.75 15.44
C ASP A 102 -12.84 14.91 15.24
N LEU A 103 -12.74 14.19 14.12
CA LEU A 103 -11.57 13.38 13.76
C LEU A 103 -10.31 14.24 13.68
N LEU A 104 -10.32 15.32 12.90
CA LEU A 104 -9.16 16.20 12.71
C LEU A 104 -8.73 16.89 14.02
N VAL A 105 -9.68 17.19 14.91
CA VAL A 105 -9.37 17.66 16.26
C VAL A 105 -8.75 16.55 17.11
N GLY A 106 -9.23 15.31 16.98
CA GLY A 106 -8.77 14.14 17.75
C GLY A 106 -7.35 13.70 17.39
N VAL A 107 -7.06 13.53 16.11
CA VAL A 107 -5.71 13.14 15.63
C VAL A 107 -4.71 14.29 15.77
N GLY A 108 -5.19 15.54 15.68
CA GLY A 108 -4.36 16.73 15.58
C GLY A 108 -3.87 16.97 14.16
N THR A 109 -3.59 18.23 13.84
CA THR A 109 -3.21 18.64 12.47
C THR A 109 -1.71 18.73 12.26
N HIS A 110 -0.90 18.42 13.28
CA HIS A 110 0.55 18.50 13.22
C HIS A 110 1.14 17.39 14.11
N ALA A 111 2.13 16.68 13.56
CA ALA A 111 2.89 15.65 14.24
C ALA A 111 4.37 15.78 13.90
N GLU A 112 5.24 15.40 14.85
CA GLU A 112 6.67 15.24 14.61
C GLU A 112 7.05 13.77 14.81
N ALA A 113 7.91 13.25 13.93
CA ALA A 113 8.47 11.91 14.04
C ALA A 113 9.96 11.90 13.68
N SER A 114 10.62 10.78 13.97
CA SER A 114 11.95 10.50 13.46
C SER A 114 11.80 9.63 12.21
N LEU A 115 12.33 10.10 11.08
CA LEU A 115 12.37 9.37 9.82
C LEU A 115 13.75 8.74 9.62
N VAL A 116 13.77 7.51 9.13
CA VAL A 116 14.99 6.75 8.79
C VAL A 116 14.99 6.45 7.30
N TRP A 117 16.04 6.90 6.60
CA TRP A 117 16.28 6.60 5.19
C TRP A 117 16.83 5.19 5.03
N THR A 118 16.28 4.40 4.10
CA THR A 118 16.71 3.00 3.91
C THR A 118 18.05 2.88 3.19
N ASP A 119 18.40 3.79 2.28
CA ASP A 119 19.64 3.72 1.50
C ASP A 119 20.91 3.76 2.37
N ASP A 120 21.00 4.73 3.29
CA ASP A 120 22.20 4.95 4.11
C ASP A 120 21.96 4.81 5.63
N GLY A 121 20.71 4.59 6.06
CA GLY A 121 20.34 4.52 7.47
C GLY A 121 20.37 5.86 8.19
N ALA A 122 20.49 6.99 7.47
CA ALA A 122 20.48 8.31 8.08
C ALA A 122 19.11 8.59 8.72
N THR A 123 19.14 9.32 9.84
CA THR A 123 17.95 9.69 10.58
C THR A 123 17.77 11.20 10.54
N THR A 124 16.56 11.66 10.28
CA THR A 124 16.18 13.07 10.23
C THR A 124 14.85 13.30 10.97
N ARG A 125 14.59 14.53 11.39
CA ARG A 125 13.27 14.89 11.91
C ARG A 125 12.31 15.04 10.75
N LEU A 126 11.12 14.47 10.88
CA LEU A 126 9.99 14.65 9.98
C LEU A 126 8.92 15.49 10.68
N SER A 127 8.40 16.50 9.97
CA SER A 127 7.16 17.19 10.32
C SER A 127 6.06 16.72 9.37
N VAL A 128 4.91 16.37 9.95
CA VAL A 128 3.71 15.95 9.23
C VAL A 128 2.60 16.93 9.56
N ASP A 129 2.08 17.62 8.56
CA ASP A 129 0.96 18.55 8.70
C ASP A 129 -0.25 18.06 7.90
N LEU A 130 -1.41 18.09 8.53
CA LEU A 130 -2.69 17.73 7.91
C LEU A 130 -3.57 18.98 7.79
N SER A 131 -4.21 19.12 6.63
CA SER A 131 -5.20 20.16 6.39
C SER A 131 -6.53 19.57 5.95
N PRO A 132 -7.67 20.10 6.43
CA PRO A 132 -8.99 19.61 6.05
C PRO A 132 -9.24 19.80 4.55
N GLY A 133 -9.65 18.72 3.87
CA GLY A 133 -10.25 18.79 2.54
C GLY A 133 -11.77 19.00 2.60
N ALA A 134 -12.39 19.08 1.43
CA ALA A 134 -13.81 19.40 1.29
C ALA A 134 -14.73 18.17 1.18
N GLU A 135 -14.17 17.00 0.88
CA GLU A 135 -14.95 15.79 0.62
C GLU A 135 -14.88 14.84 1.81
N VAL A 136 -16.06 14.43 2.28
CA VAL A 136 -16.22 13.50 3.40
C VAL A 136 -17.26 12.46 3.01
N TYR A 137 -16.95 11.19 3.25
CA TYR A 137 -17.84 10.08 3.01
C TYR A 137 -17.89 9.18 4.24
N PHE A 138 -19.08 8.71 4.60
CA PHE A 138 -19.20 7.47 5.36
C PHE A 138 -19.20 6.32 4.37
N VAL A 139 -18.31 5.36 4.58
CA VAL A 139 -18.20 4.17 3.75
C VAL A 139 -18.66 2.96 4.56
N ASP A 140 -19.80 2.43 4.13
CA ASP A 140 -20.43 1.22 4.65
C ASP A 140 -19.87 0.02 3.88
N LEU A 141 -19.30 -0.94 4.59
CA LEU A 141 -18.70 -2.14 4.01
C LEU A 141 -19.55 -3.37 4.32
N GLU A 142 -20.04 -4.04 3.28
CA GLU A 142 -20.80 -5.29 3.41
C GLU A 142 -20.05 -6.45 2.74
N GLU A 143 -20.01 -7.63 3.36
CA GLU A 143 -19.42 -8.82 2.71
C GLU A 143 -20.21 -9.17 1.45
N ALA A 144 -19.52 -9.23 0.31
CA ALA A 144 -20.14 -9.56 -0.96
C ALA A 144 -20.67 -10.99 -0.94
N PRO A 145 -21.89 -11.24 -1.47
CA PRO A 145 -22.45 -12.58 -1.47
C PRO A 145 -21.67 -13.50 -2.41
N VAL A 146 -21.45 -14.74 -1.95
CA VAL A 146 -20.90 -15.82 -2.80
C VAL A 146 -21.86 -16.05 -3.99
N PRO A 147 -21.37 -15.98 -5.25
CA PRO A 147 -22.18 -16.32 -6.41
C PRO A 147 -22.66 -17.77 -6.38
N ASP A 148 -23.91 -18.01 -6.78
CA ASP A 148 -24.51 -19.36 -6.83
C ASP A 148 -23.75 -20.32 -7.76
N ASP A 149 -22.99 -19.79 -8.72
CA ASP A 149 -22.20 -20.49 -9.73
C ASP A 149 -20.70 -20.56 -9.40
N ALA A 150 -20.28 -20.18 -8.19
CA ALA A 150 -18.89 -20.31 -7.77
C ALA A 150 -18.49 -21.80 -7.63
N ASP A 151 -17.54 -22.24 -8.46
CA ASP A 151 -17.02 -23.62 -8.45
C ASP A 151 -16.11 -23.89 -7.23
N ALA A 152 -15.45 -22.84 -6.73
CA ALA A 152 -14.63 -22.87 -5.53
C ALA A 152 -14.67 -21.52 -4.79
N VAL A 153 -14.66 -21.58 -3.46
CA VAL A 153 -14.59 -20.41 -2.57
C VAL A 153 -13.33 -20.54 -1.72
N LEU A 154 -12.53 -19.47 -1.69
CA LEU A 154 -11.39 -19.40 -0.78
C LEU A 154 -11.88 -19.30 0.67
N ASP A 155 -11.35 -20.16 1.54
CA ASP A 155 -11.60 -20.11 2.99
C ASP A 155 -10.69 -19.06 3.62
N ILE A 156 -11.01 -17.80 3.36
CA ILE A 156 -10.35 -16.62 3.94
C ILE A 156 -11.40 -15.78 4.65
N ALA A 157 -11.09 -15.32 5.86
CA ALA A 157 -11.95 -14.40 6.58
C ALA A 157 -11.75 -12.98 6.02
N VAL A 158 -12.86 -12.28 5.77
CA VAL A 158 -12.85 -10.85 5.41
C VAL A 158 -13.53 -10.07 6.53
N ILE A 159 -12.92 -8.94 6.88
CA ILE A 159 -13.43 -8.01 7.88
C ILE A 159 -13.88 -6.76 7.12
N CYS A 160 -15.17 -6.48 7.15
CA CYS A 160 -15.81 -5.35 6.49
C CYS A 160 -16.21 -4.32 7.54
N ASP A 161 -15.22 -3.66 8.15
CA ASP A 161 -15.49 -2.62 9.14
C ASP A 161 -15.71 -1.27 8.45
N ASP A 162 -16.83 -0.62 8.77
CA ASP A 162 -17.17 0.71 8.28
C ASP A 162 -16.12 1.76 8.67
N TYR A 163 -16.02 2.81 7.87
CA TYR A 163 -15.06 3.89 8.12
C TYR A 163 -15.58 5.25 7.63
N LEU A 164 -15.01 6.30 8.20
CA LEU A 164 -15.10 7.65 7.67
C LEU A 164 -13.91 7.87 6.72
N GLU A 165 -14.20 8.34 5.52
CA GLU A 165 -13.22 8.76 4.53
C GLU A 165 -13.24 10.28 4.42
N VAL A 166 -12.07 10.92 4.53
CA VAL A 166 -11.92 12.37 4.53
C VAL A 166 -10.79 12.74 3.59
N ALA A 167 -11.09 13.51 2.55
CA ALA A 167 -10.05 14.15 1.74
C ALA A 167 -9.27 15.13 2.63
N ALA A 168 -7.95 15.13 2.53
CA ALA A 168 -7.07 15.99 3.30
C ALA A 168 -5.87 16.42 2.45
N GLY A 169 -5.30 17.59 2.76
CA GLY A 169 -3.95 17.91 2.31
C GLY A 169 -2.94 17.37 3.33
N LEU A 170 -1.88 16.72 2.85
CA LEU A 170 -0.77 16.20 3.64
C LEU A 170 0.51 16.94 3.24
N SER A 171 1.15 17.63 4.18
CA SER A 171 2.47 18.22 3.97
C SER A 171 3.52 17.44 4.75
N LEU A 172 4.60 17.04 4.08
CA LEU A 172 5.74 16.37 4.68
C LEU A 172 6.99 17.22 4.51
N SER A 173 7.74 17.44 5.60
CA SER A 173 9.04 18.12 5.53
C SER A 173 10.08 17.50 6.44
N THR A 174 11.32 17.40 5.97
CA THR A 174 12.45 16.89 6.74
C THR A 174 13.51 17.95 7.00
N ASP A 175 14.22 17.84 8.13
CA ASP A 175 15.29 18.79 8.52
C ASP A 175 16.50 18.80 7.55
N ASP A 176 16.69 17.72 6.80
CA ASP A 176 17.72 17.60 5.75
C ASP A 176 17.27 18.19 4.40
N GLY A 177 15.99 18.55 4.27
CA GLY A 177 15.40 19.15 3.08
C GLY A 177 15.18 18.17 1.93
N LEU A 178 15.26 16.85 2.17
CA LEU A 178 14.97 15.84 1.15
C LEU A 178 13.47 15.63 0.94
N LEU A 179 12.63 15.98 1.91
CA LEU A 179 11.19 16.14 1.75
C LEU A 179 10.79 17.58 2.06
N ASP A 180 9.96 18.17 1.19
CA ASP A 180 9.28 19.46 1.36
C ASP A 180 8.09 19.48 0.39
N ASP A 181 7.17 18.54 0.61
CA ASP A 181 6.18 18.11 -0.37
C ASP A 181 4.76 18.21 0.18
N ASP A 182 3.83 18.58 -0.69
CA ASP A 182 2.40 18.70 -0.41
C ASP A 182 1.62 17.71 -1.29
N PHE A 183 0.79 16.88 -0.67
CA PHE A 183 0.01 15.84 -1.34
C PHE A 183 -1.49 15.99 -1.05
N ASP A 184 -2.31 15.57 -2.01
CA ASP A 184 -3.71 15.26 -1.75
C ASP A 184 -3.79 13.84 -1.18
N ALA A 185 -4.18 13.72 0.08
CA ALA A 185 -4.29 12.46 0.80
C ALA A 185 -5.74 12.08 1.09
N VAL A 186 -5.98 10.79 1.28
CA VAL A 186 -7.25 10.27 1.79
C VAL A 186 -7.03 9.74 3.19
N LEU A 187 -7.70 10.34 4.16
CA LEU A 187 -7.76 9.84 5.53
C LEU A 187 -8.89 8.82 5.64
N THR A 188 -8.61 7.68 6.27
CA THR A 188 -9.61 6.68 6.63
C THR A 188 -9.58 6.43 8.13
N ALA A 189 -10.75 6.43 8.78
CA ALA A 189 -10.84 6.33 10.23
C ALA A 189 -12.06 5.52 10.67
N SER A 190 -11.85 4.55 11.56
CA SER A 190 -12.92 3.82 12.26
C SER A 190 -13.15 4.33 13.69
N THR A 191 -12.24 5.18 14.21
CA THR A 191 -12.35 5.85 15.51
C THR A 191 -12.09 7.35 15.35
N VAL A 192 -12.46 8.14 16.37
CA VAL A 192 -12.33 9.61 16.34
C VAL A 192 -10.89 10.11 16.57
N ASP A 193 -10.00 9.23 17.02
CA ASP A 193 -8.68 9.58 17.53
C ASP A 193 -7.54 8.85 16.82
N ALA A 194 -7.85 8.17 15.72
CA ALA A 194 -6.88 7.54 14.83
C ALA A 194 -7.37 7.61 13.37
N ALA A 195 -6.46 7.90 12.45
CA ALA A 195 -6.71 7.83 11.02
C ALA A 195 -5.48 7.26 10.32
N ALA A 196 -5.70 6.41 9.32
CA ALA A 196 -4.69 6.04 8.34
C ALA A 196 -4.79 6.99 7.14
N PHE A 197 -3.66 7.29 6.51
CA PHE A 197 -3.60 7.99 5.23
C PHE A 197 -2.87 7.15 4.19
N SER A 198 -3.29 7.31 2.94
CA SER A 198 -2.57 6.84 1.77
C SER A 198 -2.46 7.96 0.75
N VAL A 199 -1.35 7.98 0.03
CA VAL A 199 -1.07 8.83 -1.12
C VAL A 199 -0.47 7.96 -2.21
N ASP A 200 -1.10 8.00 -3.37
CA ASP A 200 -0.55 7.47 -4.62
C ASP A 200 0.14 8.62 -5.35
N ALA A 201 1.44 8.49 -5.60
CA ALA A 201 2.25 9.52 -6.23
C ALA A 201 3.19 8.93 -7.28
N GLU A 202 3.73 9.79 -8.14
CA GLU A 202 4.85 9.45 -9.02
C GLU A 202 6.14 10.06 -8.45
N PRO A 203 7.33 9.52 -8.75
CA PRO A 203 8.59 10.13 -8.33
C PRO A 203 8.71 11.61 -8.71
N ALA A 204 8.13 11.99 -9.85
CA ALA A 204 8.14 13.36 -10.37
C ALA A 204 7.27 14.35 -9.58
N ASP A 205 6.39 13.86 -8.70
CA ASP A 205 5.57 14.71 -7.82
C ASP A 205 6.37 15.22 -6.62
N PHE A 206 7.51 14.61 -6.31
CA PHE A 206 8.40 15.03 -5.23
C PHE A 206 9.33 16.17 -5.68
N ALA A 207 9.64 17.07 -4.75
CA ALA A 207 10.59 18.16 -4.92
C ALA A 207 12.01 17.64 -5.18
N HIS A 208 12.33 16.47 -4.62
CA HIS A 208 13.61 15.77 -4.73
C HIS A 208 13.42 14.36 -5.29
N PRO A 209 13.09 14.19 -6.59
CA PRO A 209 12.89 12.87 -7.19
C PRO A 209 14.15 11.98 -7.13
N GLU A 210 15.33 12.58 -6.97
CA GLU A 210 16.59 11.84 -6.84
C GLU A 210 16.68 10.92 -5.60
N ILE A 211 15.78 11.06 -4.62
CA ILE A 211 15.72 10.14 -3.47
C ILE A 211 15.36 8.70 -3.90
N PHE A 212 14.77 8.54 -5.08
CA PHE A 212 14.37 7.24 -5.63
C PHE A 212 15.45 6.60 -6.52
N ASP A 213 16.48 7.34 -6.95
CA ASP A 213 17.55 6.86 -7.84
C ASP A 213 18.24 5.55 -7.36
N PRO A 214 18.49 5.35 -6.04
CA PRO A 214 19.11 4.10 -5.56
C PRO A 214 18.25 2.85 -5.79
N PHE A 215 16.94 3.01 -5.89
CA PHE A 215 15.95 1.93 -6.00
C PHE A 215 15.58 1.64 -7.46
N ALA A 216 15.80 2.60 -8.36
CA ALA A 216 15.56 2.47 -9.80
C ALA A 216 16.65 1.61 -10.51
N THR A 217 16.74 0.32 -10.14
CA THR A 217 17.74 -0.64 -10.63
C THR A 217 17.24 -1.55 -11.76
N GLY A 218 16.74 -1.00 -12.87
CA GLY A 218 16.25 -1.85 -13.96
C GLY A 218 15.67 -1.13 -15.17
N ASP A 219 15.23 -1.93 -16.14
CA ASP A 219 14.31 -1.49 -17.19
C ASP A 219 12.90 -1.86 -16.71
N TYR A 220 12.09 -0.86 -16.40
CA TYR A 220 10.72 -1.01 -15.90
C TYR A 220 9.72 -0.51 -16.94
N ASP A 221 8.51 -1.07 -16.93
CA ASP A 221 7.43 -0.57 -17.79
C ASP A 221 6.74 0.61 -17.11
N ASP A 222 6.55 0.56 -15.79
CA ASP A 222 5.90 1.58 -14.97
C ASP A 222 6.60 1.74 -13.60
N GLU A 223 6.54 2.95 -13.05
CA GLU A 223 7.11 3.34 -11.76
C GLU A 223 6.06 4.10 -10.95
N GLY A 224 6.04 3.91 -9.63
CA GLY A 224 5.12 4.56 -8.71
C GLY A 224 5.75 4.80 -7.35
N VAL A 225 5.08 5.59 -6.54
CA VAL A 225 5.44 5.84 -5.15
C VAL A 225 4.19 5.67 -4.31
N ALA A 226 4.31 4.84 -3.29
CA ALA A 226 3.23 4.60 -2.34
C ALA A 226 3.65 5.11 -0.96
N LEU A 227 2.88 6.06 -0.45
CA LEU A 227 3.08 6.68 0.85
C LEU A 227 1.91 6.33 1.75
N TYR A 228 2.20 5.63 2.85
CA TYR A 228 1.20 5.21 3.82
C TYR A 228 1.60 5.66 5.21
N GLY A 229 0.62 5.99 6.04
CA GLY A 229 0.89 6.27 7.43
C GLY A 229 -0.36 6.30 8.28
N GLU A 230 -0.12 6.51 9.57
CA GLU A 230 -1.15 6.65 10.59
C GLU A 230 -0.87 7.91 11.40
N VAL A 231 -1.95 8.55 11.83
CA VAL A 231 -1.94 9.61 12.84
C VAL A 231 -2.88 9.20 13.96
N SER A 232 -2.44 9.40 15.20
CA SER A 232 -3.24 9.04 16.37
C SER A 232 -3.20 10.12 17.45
N ALA A 233 -4.02 9.92 18.48
CA ALA A 233 -4.25 10.86 19.56
C ALA A 233 -2.97 11.52 20.08
N GLY A 234 -2.99 12.86 20.14
CA GLY A 234 -1.86 13.64 20.63
C GLY A 234 -0.76 13.89 19.61
N GLY A 235 -1.04 13.73 18.32
CA GLY A 235 -0.10 14.04 17.23
C GLY A 235 1.03 13.01 17.13
N GLN A 236 0.74 11.75 17.43
CA GLN A 236 1.65 10.65 17.14
C GLN A 236 1.48 10.23 15.68
N THR A 237 2.57 9.90 14.99
CA THR A 237 2.51 9.44 13.61
C THR A 237 3.57 8.38 13.32
N SER A 238 3.21 7.42 12.47
CA SER A 238 4.08 6.39 11.91
C SER A 238 3.73 6.16 10.45
N GLY A 239 4.65 5.59 9.67
CA GLY A 239 4.38 5.24 8.29
C GLY A 239 5.63 4.97 7.48
N SER A 240 5.43 4.80 6.19
CA SER A 240 6.44 4.35 5.25
C SER A 240 6.25 4.97 3.87
N LEU A 241 7.37 5.17 3.18
CA LEU A 241 7.47 5.58 1.78
C LEU A 241 8.07 4.41 1.00
N TYR A 242 7.38 3.97 -0.05
CA TYR A 242 7.81 2.88 -0.92
C TYR A 242 7.99 3.36 -2.37
N PHE A 243 8.99 2.82 -3.04
CA PHE A 243 9.15 2.92 -4.49
C PHE A 243 8.62 1.64 -5.13
N GLU A 244 7.66 1.79 -6.02
CA GLU A 244 6.97 0.68 -6.68
C GLU A 244 7.38 0.63 -8.14
N THR A 245 7.61 -0.58 -8.64
CA THR A 245 7.99 -0.81 -10.03
C THR A 245 7.24 -2.00 -10.59
N GLU A 246 6.85 -1.91 -11.85
CA GLU A 246 6.21 -2.99 -12.59
C GLU A 246 6.89 -3.20 -13.93
N GLY A 247 6.81 -4.43 -14.44
CA GLY A 247 7.32 -4.70 -15.78
C GLY A 247 7.01 -6.09 -16.31
N THR A 248 7.49 -6.31 -17.52
CA THR A 248 7.31 -7.56 -18.26
C THR A 248 8.64 -8.10 -18.79
N ASP A 249 8.91 -9.38 -18.53
CA ASP A 249 10.00 -10.14 -19.15
C ASP A 249 9.43 -11.34 -19.92
N GLY A 250 9.29 -11.17 -21.24
CA GLY A 250 8.65 -12.14 -22.12
C GLY A 250 7.17 -12.31 -21.79
N ASP A 251 6.79 -13.49 -21.31
CA ASP A 251 5.41 -13.83 -20.92
C ASP A 251 5.19 -13.69 -19.39
N THR A 252 6.17 -13.15 -18.66
CA THR A 252 6.11 -12.99 -17.19
C THR A 252 5.90 -11.52 -16.85
N ALA A 253 4.80 -11.20 -16.19
CA ALA A 253 4.61 -9.92 -15.51
C ALA A 253 5.20 -10.00 -14.10
N TRP A 254 5.78 -8.90 -13.63
CA TRP A 254 6.33 -8.79 -12.29
C TRP A 254 6.03 -7.41 -11.70
N ALA A 255 6.00 -7.33 -10.38
CA ALA A 255 5.88 -6.09 -9.61
C ALA A 255 6.83 -6.19 -8.40
N ALA A 256 7.40 -5.06 -7.99
CA ALA A 256 8.28 -4.95 -6.83
C ALA A 256 7.98 -3.67 -6.06
N SER A 257 8.19 -3.71 -4.75
CA SER A 257 8.06 -2.57 -3.85
C SER A 257 9.29 -2.54 -2.93
N GLU A 258 9.99 -1.41 -2.90
CA GLU A 258 11.20 -1.20 -2.10
C GLU A 258 10.95 -0.09 -1.09
N LEU A 259 11.32 -0.34 0.18
CA LEU A 259 11.19 0.66 1.25
C LEU A 259 12.24 1.76 1.03
N VAL A 260 11.79 3.01 0.95
CA VAL A 260 12.63 4.20 0.77
C VAL A 260 12.91 4.85 2.12
N ALA A 261 11.87 5.00 2.93
CA ALA A 261 11.95 5.57 4.27
C ALA A 261 10.82 5.06 5.17
N GLU A 262 11.05 5.08 6.48
CA GLU A 262 10.05 4.79 7.50
C GLU A 262 10.14 5.80 8.66
N TRP A 263 9.04 6.06 9.35
CA TRP A 263 9.00 6.90 10.55
C TRP A 263 8.07 6.35 11.61
N GLY A 264 8.27 6.80 12.85
CA GLY A 264 7.40 6.43 13.97
C GLY A 264 7.55 4.97 14.43
N ALA A 265 8.57 4.24 13.95
CA ALA A 265 8.94 2.96 14.51
C ALA A 265 9.25 3.12 16.01
N VAL A 266 8.48 2.44 16.85
CA VAL A 266 8.60 2.50 18.31
C VAL A 266 9.91 1.81 18.71
N GLU A 267 10.84 2.54 19.36
CA GLU A 267 11.97 1.94 20.08
C GLU A 267 11.52 1.19 21.35
#